data_AF-A0AAN8WGV0-F1
#
_entry.id   AF-A0AAN8WGV0-F1
#
_cell.length_a   1.000
_cell.length_b   1.000
_cell.length_c   1.000
_cell.angle_alpha   90.00
_cell.angle_beta   90.00
_cell.angle_gamma   90.00
#
_symmetry.space_group_name_H-M   'P 1'
#
loop_
_entity.id
_entity.type
_entity.pdbx_description
1 polymer ?
#
loop_
_entity_poly.entity_id
_entity_poly.type
_entity_poly.pdbx_seq_one_letter_code
_entity_poly.pdbx_strand_id
1 'polypeptide(L)'
;MSVFVVGKAQSDHENEFGCHCMEYWTCITRGGSPYSYCGLSASSVCCFISLNAKPVGILPLAKKNKSCGTKGADGKKEGQAEMSEWPWHAAILEQPQDLYVCGASLLDEAWLLTAAHCVDD
;
A
#
# COMPACT_ATOMS: atom_id res chain seq x y z
N MET A 1 8.31 -3.15 -7.15
CA MET A 1 8.75 -1.79 -7.54
C MET A 1 7.63 -0.84 -7.18
N SER A 2 7.60 -0.36 -5.93
CA SER A 2 6.68 0.73 -5.57
C SER A 2 7.28 2.00 -6.15
N VAL A 3 6.63 2.54 -7.17
CA VAL A 3 6.98 3.87 -7.67
C VAL A 3 6.57 4.84 -6.58
N PHE A 4 7.51 5.21 -5.72
CA PHE A 4 7.37 6.41 -4.91
C PHE A 4 7.47 7.59 -5.88
N VAL A 5 6.31 8.06 -6.36
CA VAL A 5 6.27 9.34 -7.06
C VAL A 5 6.52 10.41 -6.00
N VAL A 6 7.76 10.90 -5.91
CA VAL A 6 8.05 12.19 -5.27
C VAL A 6 7.42 13.25 -6.18
N GLY A 7 6.13 13.45 -6.00
CA GLY A 7 5.35 14.44 -6.71
C GLY A 7 5.85 15.83 -6.33
N LYS A 8 6.42 16.53 -7.29
CA LYS A 8 6.81 17.93 -7.18
C LYS A 8 5.56 18.74 -6.81
N ALA A 9 5.59 19.42 -5.66
CA ALA A 9 4.58 20.42 -5.33
C ALA A 9 4.74 21.59 -6.32
N GLN A 10 3.78 21.78 -7.22
CA GLN A 10 3.78 22.88 -8.18
C GLN A 10 2.42 23.61 -8.15
N SER A 11 2.47 24.80 -7.54
CA SER A 11 1.61 25.99 -7.59
C SER A 11 0.13 25.87 -8.01
N ASP A 12 -0.73 26.06 -7.00
CA ASP A 12 -1.75 27.10 -6.87
C ASP A 12 -2.78 27.31 -7.99
N HIS A 13 -3.97 26.75 -7.76
CA HIS A 13 -5.22 27.48 -7.96
C HIS A 13 -5.90 27.61 -6.59
N GLU A 14 -5.74 28.78 -5.96
CA GLU A 14 -6.59 29.19 -4.83
C GLU A 14 -8.04 29.22 -5.30
N ASN A 15 -8.90 28.42 -4.68
CA ASN A 15 -10.34 28.62 -4.71
C ASN A 15 -10.86 28.39 -3.30
N GLU A 16 -11.43 29.43 -2.73
CA GLU A 16 -11.73 29.58 -1.30
C GLU A 16 -12.67 28.51 -0.72
N PHE A 17 -13.37 27.72 -1.55
CA PHE A 17 -13.99 26.43 -1.17
C PHE A 17 -14.04 25.44 -2.35
N GLY A 18 -12.92 25.29 -3.09
CA GLY A 18 -12.78 24.37 -4.22
C GLY A 18 -11.93 23.15 -3.88
N CYS A 19 -12.37 21.95 -4.25
CA CYS A 19 -11.58 20.73 -4.11
C CYS A 19 -10.38 20.70 -5.08
N HIS A 20 -9.35 19.93 -4.72
CA HIS A 20 -8.19 19.70 -5.59
C HIS A 20 -8.38 18.41 -6.40
N CYS A 21 -8.24 18.50 -7.72
CA CYS A 21 -8.27 17.32 -8.59
C CYS A 21 -7.00 16.49 -8.44
N MET A 22 -7.15 15.23 -8.05
CA MET A 22 -6.03 14.29 -7.93
C MET A 22 -6.51 12.85 -8.09
N GLU A 23 -5.58 11.89 -8.13
CA GLU A 23 -5.91 10.47 -8.16
C GLU A 23 -6.64 10.04 -6.87
N TYR A 24 -7.59 9.10 -7.00
CA TYR A 24 -8.39 8.57 -5.89
C TYR A 24 -7.56 8.18 -4.66
N TRP A 25 -6.50 7.40 -4.88
CA TRP A 25 -5.62 6.95 -3.78
C TRP A 25 -4.80 8.08 -3.17
N THR A 26 -4.41 9.08 -3.97
CA THR A 26 -3.70 10.27 -3.47
C THR A 26 -4.61 11.09 -2.55
N CYS A 27 -5.91 11.17 -2.86
CA CYS A 27 -6.88 11.84 -2.01
C CYS A 27 -7.00 11.17 -0.63
N ILE A 28 -7.24 9.86 -0.64
CA ILE A 28 -7.43 9.08 0.60
C ILE A 28 -6.16 9.12 1.43
N THR A 29 -5.00 8.86 0.84
CA THR A 29 -3.73 8.79 1.59
C THR A 29 -3.31 10.10 2.25
N ARG A 30 -3.80 11.24 1.77
CA ARG A 30 -3.58 12.56 2.39
C ARG A 30 -4.60 12.90 3.48
N GLY A 31 -5.52 11.99 3.82
CA GLY A 31 -6.58 12.22 4.79
C GLY A 31 -7.70 13.11 4.26
N GLY A 32 -7.87 13.17 2.93
CA GLY A 32 -8.94 13.89 2.28
C GLY A 32 -10.13 12.99 1.92
N SER A 33 -11.26 13.62 1.57
CA SER A 33 -12.49 12.94 1.15
C SER A 33 -12.73 13.14 -0.36
N PRO A 34 -12.85 12.06 -1.16
CA PRO A 34 -13.22 12.16 -2.57
C PRO A 34 -14.74 12.34 -2.72
N TYR A 35 -15.19 13.31 -3.52
CA TYR A 35 -16.61 13.62 -3.69
C TYR A 35 -17.15 13.31 -5.09
N SER A 36 -16.46 13.77 -6.13
CA SER A 36 -16.89 13.62 -7.53
C SER A 36 -15.69 13.42 -8.44
N TYR A 37 -15.92 12.90 -9.65
CA TYR A 37 -14.88 12.90 -10.69
C TYR A 37 -14.64 14.32 -11.19
N CYS A 38 -13.39 14.63 -11.54
CA CYS A 38 -13.05 15.92 -12.10
C CYS A 38 -11.95 15.82 -13.16
N GLY A 39 -11.97 16.75 -14.12
CA GLY A 39 -11.06 16.76 -15.26
C GLY A 39 -11.51 15.85 -16.41
N LEU A 40 -10.58 15.61 -17.35
CA LEU A 40 -10.79 14.77 -18.55
C LEU A 40 -10.29 13.33 -18.38
N SER A 41 -9.59 13.04 -17.27
CA SER A 41 -9.11 11.69 -16.96
C SER A 41 -10.17 10.91 -16.18
N ALA A 42 -10.40 9.65 -16.55
CA ALA A 42 -11.38 8.77 -15.92
C ALA A 42 -11.03 8.39 -14.46
N SER A 43 -9.83 8.73 -13.95
CA SER A 43 -9.35 8.35 -12.62
C SER A 43 -9.15 9.50 -11.64
N SER A 44 -9.39 10.75 -12.07
CA SER A 44 -9.19 11.93 -11.23
C SER A 44 -10.46 12.30 -10.48
N VAL A 45 -10.31 12.58 -9.19
CA VAL A 45 -11.39 12.94 -8.27
C VAL A 45 -11.13 14.29 -7.60
N CYS A 46 -12.22 15.00 -7.38
CA CYS A 46 -12.35 16.21 -6.58
C CYS A 46 -12.14 15.83 -5.10
N CYS A 47 -10.95 16.12 -4.58
CA CYS A 47 -10.56 15.80 -3.22
C CYS A 47 -10.59 17.04 -2.32
N PHE A 48 -11.24 16.91 -1.16
CA PHE A 48 -11.16 17.93 -0.11
C PHE A 48 -10.16 17.48 0.97
N ILE A 49 -9.06 18.22 1.12
CA ILE A 49 -8.06 17.97 2.16
C ILE A 49 -8.14 19.12 3.17
N SER A 50 -8.59 18.81 4.39
CA SER A 50 -8.57 19.78 5.49
C SER A 50 -7.14 20.20 5.83
N LEU A 51 -6.93 21.45 6.25
CA LEU A 51 -5.59 21.96 6.64
C LEU A 51 -4.92 21.15 7.77
N ASN A 52 -5.71 20.46 8.59
CA ASN A 52 -5.24 19.59 9.67
C ASN A 52 -5.34 18.09 9.34
N ALA A 53 -5.57 17.75 8.07
CA ALA A 53 -5.61 16.36 7.64
C ALA A 53 -4.23 15.73 7.85
N LYS A 54 -4.22 14.57 8.50
CA LYS A 54 -3.02 13.75 8.64
C LYS A 54 -3.03 12.73 7.52
N PRO A 55 -1.87 12.42 6.91
CA PRO A 55 -1.79 11.29 6.00
C PRO A 55 -2.32 10.05 6.70
N VAL A 56 -3.37 9.45 6.13
CA VAL A 56 -3.87 8.17 6.60
C VAL A 56 -3.26 7.11 5.69
N GLY A 57 -2.62 6.12 6.27
CA GLY A 57 -2.27 4.93 5.50
C GLY A 57 -3.54 4.29 4.96
N ILE A 58 -3.45 3.65 3.80
CA ILE A 58 -4.48 2.70 3.32
C ILE A 58 -4.60 1.48 4.23
N LEU A 59 -3.58 1.23 5.05
CA LEU A 59 -3.61 0.22 6.07
C LEU A 59 -4.38 0.78 7.27
N PRO A 60 -5.26 -0.03 7.90
CA PRO A 60 -5.83 0.30 9.20
C PRO A 60 -4.74 0.82 10.11
N LEU A 61 -5.05 1.79 10.98
CA LEU A 61 -4.17 2.18 12.07
C LEU A 61 -4.08 0.98 13.02
N ALA A 62 -3.25 0.02 12.65
CA ALA A 62 -3.05 -1.21 13.36
C ALA A 62 -2.66 -0.85 14.78
N LYS A 63 -3.41 -1.41 15.73
CA LYS A 63 -3.03 -1.46 17.13
C LYS A 63 -1.56 -1.91 17.14
N LYS A 64 -0.64 -1.03 17.55
CA LYS A 64 0.82 -1.20 17.40
C LYS A 64 1.25 -2.61 17.80
N ASN A 65 1.32 -3.54 16.86
CA ASN A 65 2.11 -4.74 17.03
C ASN A 65 3.56 -4.27 16.97
N LYS A 66 4.26 -4.44 18.09
CA LYS A 66 5.48 -3.68 18.41
C LYS A 66 6.74 -4.21 17.71
N SER A 67 6.63 -5.22 16.85
CA SER A 67 7.78 -5.86 16.22
C SER A 67 7.47 -6.29 14.78
N CYS A 68 8.33 -5.86 13.86
CA CYS A 68 8.38 -6.31 12.48
C CYS A 68 9.85 -6.55 12.09
N GLY A 69 10.10 -7.30 11.01
CA GLY A 69 11.46 -7.46 10.45
C GLY A 69 12.44 -8.25 11.33
N THR A 70 11.96 -8.96 12.37
CA THR A 70 12.80 -9.79 13.23
C THR A 70 13.06 -11.16 12.57
N LYS A 71 14.28 -11.36 12.06
CA LYS A 71 14.76 -12.64 11.54
C LYS A 71 14.73 -13.71 12.65
N GLY A 72 14.37 -14.94 12.29
CA GLY A 72 14.47 -16.11 13.16
C GLY A 72 15.90 -16.63 13.32
N ALA A 73 16.04 -17.82 13.89
CA ALA A 73 17.34 -18.47 14.04
C ALA A 73 17.97 -18.79 12.68
N ASP A 74 19.26 -18.45 12.52
CA ASP A 74 20.03 -18.69 11.31
C ASP A 74 20.78 -20.03 11.41
N GLY A 75 20.60 -20.90 10.42
CA GLY A 75 21.25 -22.22 10.34
C GLY A 75 22.73 -22.18 9.95
N LYS A 76 23.26 -21.00 9.56
CA LYS A 76 24.62 -20.80 9.03
C LYS A 76 24.95 -21.69 7.82
N LYS A 77 23.93 -22.17 7.11
CA LYS A 77 24.07 -22.90 5.84
C LYS A 77 23.81 -21.93 4.70
N GLU A 78 24.79 -21.75 3.83
CA GLU A 78 24.64 -20.87 2.69
C GLU A 78 23.56 -21.41 1.73
N GLY A 79 22.64 -20.53 1.33
CA GLY A 79 21.58 -20.87 0.37
C GLY A 79 20.42 -21.70 0.93
N GLN A 80 20.36 -21.97 2.24
CA GLN A 80 19.25 -22.68 2.87
C GLN A 80 18.71 -21.90 4.06
N ALA A 81 17.42 -21.57 4.01
CA ALA A 81 16.72 -20.99 5.13
C ALA A 81 16.32 -22.07 6.14
N GLU A 82 16.47 -21.80 7.43
CA GLU A 82 15.93 -22.62 8.50
C GLU A 82 14.44 -22.34 8.72
N MET A 83 13.79 -23.25 9.44
CA MET A 83 12.37 -23.12 9.75
C MET A 83 12.11 -21.85 10.57
N SER A 84 11.17 -21.02 10.12
CA SER A 84 10.86 -19.72 10.70
C SER A 84 12.00 -18.69 10.67
N GLU A 85 13.02 -18.86 9.81
CA GLU A 85 14.09 -17.86 9.65
C GLU A 85 13.57 -16.53 9.08
N TRP A 86 12.58 -16.59 8.18
CA TRP A 86 11.94 -15.44 7.55
C TRP A 86 10.42 -15.46 7.81
N PRO A 87 9.95 -15.07 9.02
CA PRO A 87 8.56 -15.27 9.44
C PRO A 87 7.52 -14.55 8.57
N TRP A 88 7.93 -13.50 7.84
CA TRP A 88 7.04 -12.77 6.95
C TRP A 88 6.93 -13.40 5.56
N HIS A 89 7.68 -14.44 5.22
CA HIS A 89 7.59 -15.06 3.90
C HIS A 89 6.26 -15.81 3.73
N ALA A 90 5.51 -15.47 2.69
CA ALA A 90 4.23 -16.10 2.36
C ALA A 90 4.20 -16.58 0.90
N ALA A 91 3.39 -17.60 0.64
CA ALA A 91 3.13 -18.13 -0.70
C ALA A 91 1.68 -17.84 -1.09
N ILE A 92 1.48 -17.42 -2.34
CA ILE A 92 0.16 -17.29 -2.95
C ILE A 92 -0.08 -18.56 -3.75
N LEU A 93 -1.15 -19.27 -3.40
CA LEU A 93 -1.53 -20.55 -3.98
C LEU A 93 -2.86 -20.43 -4.73
N GLU A 94 -2.93 -20.99 -5.92
CA GLU A 94 -4.15 -21.06 -6.71
C GLU A 94 -4.93 -22.34 -6.40
N GLN A 95 -6.20 -22.15 -6.02
CA GLN A 95 -7.14 -23.25 -5.77
C GLN A 95 -7.78 -23.74 -7.07
N PRO A 96 -8.19 -25.03 -7.15
CA PRO A 96 -8.27 -26.01 -6.07
C PRO A 96 -6.99 -26.83 -5.83
N GLN A 97 -5.95 -26.62 -6.63
CA GLN A 97 -4.77 -27.50 -6.68
C GLN A 97 -3.66 -27.08 -5.70
N ASP A 98 -3.84 -25.96 -5.01
CA ASP A 98 -2.83 -25.28 -4.20
C ASP A 98 -1.51 -25.05 -4.97
N LEU A 99 -1.64 -24.69 -6.26
CA LEU A 99 -0.49 -24.47 -7.14
C LEU A 99 0.22 -23.17 -6.74
N TYR A 100 1.54 -23.22 -6.57
CA TYR A 100 2.32 -22.03 -6.31
C TYR A 100 2.32 -21.08 -7.50
N VAL A 101 1.86 -19.83 -7.28
CA VAL A 101 1.84 -18.78 -8.30
C VAL A 101 2.92 -17.73 -8.02
N CYS A 102 2.94 -17.20 -6.81
CA CYS A 102 3.80 -16.08 -6.43
C CYS A 102 4.20 -16.10 -4.95
N GLY A 103 5.22 -15.31 -4.62
CA GLY A 103 5.56 -14.98 -3.24
C GLY A 103 4.81 -13.73 -2.73
N ALA A 104 4.76 -13.60 -1.41
CA ALA A 104 4.27 -12.42 -0.71
C ALA A 104 5.03 -12.21 0.61
N SER A 105 4.84 -11.03 1.21
CA SER A 105 5.39 -10.69 2.53
C SER A 105 4.28 -10.26 3.48
N LEU A 106 4.25 -10.83 4.69
CA LEU A 106 3.35 -10.41 5.76
C LEU A 106 3.71 -9.02 6.27
N LEU A 107 2.77 -8.09 6.14
CA LEU A 107 2.91 -6.70 6.58
C LEU A 107 2.21 -6.46 7.92
N ASP A 108 1.06 -7.10 8.11
CA ASP A 108 0.24 -7.01 9.31
C ASP A 108 -0.65 -8.26 9.44
N GLU A 109 -1.39 -8.39 10.55
CA GLU A 109 -2.25 -9.55 10.87
C GLU A 109 -3.24 -9.91 9.75
N ALA A 110 -3.68 -8.92 8.96
CA ALA A 110 -4.66 -9.09 7.89
C ALA A 110 -4.14 -8.69 6.50
N TRP A 111 -2.84 -8.37 6.36
CA TRP A 111 -2.31 -7.78 5.13
C TRP A 111 -1.02 -8.46 4.64
N LEU A 112 -1.06 -8.92 3.39
CA LEU A 112 0.11 -9.39 2.62
C LEU A 112 0.48 -8.36 1.54
N LEU A 113 1.76 -8.20 1.30
CA LEU A 113 2.31 -7.40 0.21
C LEU A 113 2.84 -8.30 -0.91
N THR A 114 2.43 -8.06 -2.15
CA THR A 114 2.88 -8.79 -3.35
C THR A 114 2.96 -7.87 -4.58
N ALA A 115 3.37 -8.41 -5.73
CA ALA A 115 3.36 -7.69 -7.00
C ALA A 115 1.96 -7.65 -7.61
N ALA A 116 1.60 -6.55 -8.29
CA ALA A 116 0.27 -6.40 -8.90
C ALA A 116 -0.04 -7.53 -9.90
N HIS A 117 0.91 -7.88 -10.77
CA HIS A 117 0.74 -8.97 -11.75
C HIS A 117 0.60 -10.38 -11.14
N CYS A 118 0.78 -10.53 -9.82
CA CYS A 118 0.51 -11.80 -9.15
C CYS A 118 -0.98 -11.98 -8.81
N VAL A 119 -1.78 -10.90 -8.94
CA VAL A 119 -3.20 -10.84 -8.54
C VAL A 119 -4.08 -10.13 -9.57
N ASP A 120 -3.52 -9.74 -10.70
CA ASP A 120 -4.17 -9.01 -11.79
C ASP A 120 -3.86 -9.80 -13.08
N ASP A 121 -4.92 -10.26 -13.75
CA ASP A 121 -4.85 -11.11 -14.96
C ASP A 121 -4.58 -10.28 -16.22
#